data_AF-A0A1F9XLJ6-F1
#
_entry.id   AF-A0A1F9XLJ6-F1
#
_cell.length_a   1.000
_cell.length_b   1.000
_cell.length_c   1.000
_cell.angle_alpha   90.00
_cell.angle_beta   90.00
_cell.angle_gamma   90.00
#
_symmetry.space_group_name_H-M   'P 1'
#
loop_
_entity.id
_entity.type
_entity.pdbx_description
1 polymer ?
#
loop_
_entity_poly.entity_id
_entity_poly.type
_entity_poly.pdbx_seq_one_letter_code
_entity_poly.pdbx_strand_id
1 'polypeptide(L)' 'MNERSRQKMATLLKIFKFAVREENKTQKLYSKLKNKYQNDPECVTLFTWLCNEESKHEDKLREKYVELKKELGLE' A
#
# COMPACT_ATOMS: atom_id res chain seq x y z
N MET A 1 7.80 22.12 16.22
CA MET A 1 7.67 22.05 14.75
C MET A 1 7.02 23.33 14.25
N ASN A 2 7.55 23.98 13.20
CA ASN A 2 6.89 25.16 12.62
C ASN A 2 5.71 24.78 11.71
N GLU A 3 4.85 25.74 11.40
CA GLU A 3 3.60 25.51 10.63
C GLU A 3 3.85 24.92 9.25
N ARG A 4 4.89 25.40 8.55
CA ARG A 4 5.26 24.89 7.21
C ARG A 4 5.67 23.42 7.26
N SER A 5 6.42 23.01 8.28
CA SER A 5 6.82 21.62 8.49
C SER A 5 5.62 20.75 8.83
N ARG A 6 4.71 21.23 9.68
CA ARG A 6 3.47 20.51 10.02
C ARG A 6 2.60 20.27 8.80
N GLN A 7 2.42 21.29 7.95
CA GLN A 7 1.65 21.17 6.71
C GLN A 7 2.27 20.17 5.72
N LYS A 8 3.60 20.15 5.60
CA LYS A 8 4.32 19.15 4.79
C LYS A 8 4.07 17.73 5.32
N MET A 9 4.17 17.52 6.62
CA MET A 9 3.92 16.20 7.23
C MET A 9 2.47 15.75 7.06
N ALA A 10 1.50 16.65 7.21
CA ALA A 10 0.09 16.35 6.94
C ALA A 10 -0.15 15.96 5.47
N THR A 11 0.58 16.59 4.54
CA THR A 11 0.54 16.23 3.12
C THR A 11 1.15 14.86 2.86
N LEU A 12 2.31 14.56 3.45
CA LEU A 12 2.93 13.24 3.39
C LEU A 12 2.00 12.16 3.95
N LEU A 13 1.36 12.41 5.08
CA LEU A 13 0.41 11.48 5.68
C LEU A 13 -0.74 11.13 4.71
N LYS A 14 -1.28 12.11 3.97
CA LYS A 14 -2.30 11.88 2.93
C LYS A 14 -1.76 11.04 1.77
N ILE A 15 -0.52 11.28 1.35
CA ILE A 15 0.14 10.53 0.28
C ILE A 15 0.32 9.07 0.68
N PHE A 16 0.84 8.80 1.88
CA PHE A 16 1.00 7.42 2.37
C PHE A 16 -0.35 6.71 2.53
N LYS A 17 -1.38 7.39 3.05
CA LYS A 17 -2.74 6.84 3.11
C LYS A 17 -3.28 6.47 1.74
N PHE A 18 -3.04 7.33 0.74
CA PHE A 18 -3.43 7.06 -0.64
C PHE A 18 -2.68 5.85 -1.18
N ALA A 19 -1.35 5.80 -1.01
CA ALA A 19 -0.52 4.70 -1.49
C ALA A 19 -0.94 3.34 -0.92
N VAL A 20 -1.14 3.22 0.40
CA VAL A 20 -1.66 2.00 1.07
C VAL A 20 -2.96 1.52 0.43
N ARG A 21 -3.87 2.45 0.10
CA ARG A 21 -5.15 2.10 -0.54
C ARG A 21 -4.96 1.59 -1.96
N GLU A 22 -4.03 2.17 -2.71
CA GLU A 22 -3.75 1.71 -4.07
C GLU A 22 -3.09 0.31 -4.06
N GLU A 23 -2.17 0.02 -3.14
CA GLU A 23 -1.62 -1.35 -2.99
C GLU A 23 -2.72 -2.38 -2.74
N ASN A 24 -3.65 -2.07 -1.84
CA ASN A 24 -4.77 -2.96 -1.55
C ASN A 24 -5.68 -3.20 -2.76
N LYS A 25 -5.87 -2.19 -3.62
CA LYS A 25 -6.63 -2.33 -4.87
C LYS A 25 -5.87 -3.21 -5.87
N THR A 26 -4.56 -3.04 -5.96
CA THR A 26 -3.71 -3.81 -6.88
C THR A 26 -3.64 -5.29 -6.47
N GLN A 27 -3.53 -5.60 -5.18
CA GLN A 27 -3.65 -6.97 -4.65
C GLN A 27 -4.98 -7.63 -5.08
N LYS A 28 -6.09 -6.89 -4.97
CA LYS A 28 -7.42 -7.37 -5.42
C LYS A 28 -7.47 -7.58 -6.93
N LEU A 29 -6.80 -6.74 -7.71
CA LEU A 29 -6.67 -6.90 -9.15
C LEU A 29 -5.91 -8.19 -9.48
N TYR A 30 -4.72 -8.41 -8.91
CA TYR A 30 -3.95 -9.63 -9.15
C TYR A 30 -4.69 -10.89 -8.67
N SER A 31 -5.39 -10.82 -7.54
CA SER A 31 -6.27 -11.92 -7.10
C SER A 31 -7.36 -12.25 -8.13
N LYS A 32 -7.99 -11.23 -8.73
CA LYS A 32 -8.98 -11.43 -9.82
C LYS A 32 -8.34 -11.98 -11.08
N LEU A 33 -7.14 -11.51 -11.46
CA LEU A 33 -6.42 -11.98 -12.64
C LEU A 33 -5.98 -13.44 -12.46
N LYS A 34 -5.47 -13.82 -11.29
CA LYS A 34 -5.17 -15.21 -10.93
C LYS A 34 -6.37 -16.12 -11.16
N ASN A 35 -7.55 -15.72 -10.68
CA ASN A 35 -8.78 -16.49 -10.86
C ASN A 35 -9.23 -16.53 -12.33
N LYS A 36 -9.08 -15.42 -13.06
CA LYS A 36 -9.41 -15.35 -14.50
C LYS A 36 -8.54 -16.29 -15.33
N TYR A 37 -7.26 -16.41 -15.00
CA TYR A 37 -6.27 -17.24 -15.71
C TYR A 37 -5.95 -18.54 -14.95
N GLN A 38 -6.88 -19.07 -14.15
CA GLN A 38 -6.63 -20.23 -13.28
C GLN A 38 -6.17 -21.51 -14.00
N ASN A 39 -6.42 -21.62 -15.31
CA ASN A 39 -6.02 -22.77 -16.13
C ASN A 39 -4.61 -22.64 -16.73
N ASP A 40 -3.94 -21.51 -16.52
CA ASP A 40 -2.56 -21.25 -16.93
C ASP A 40 -1.65 -21.19 -15.68
N PRO A 41 -0.85 -22.23 -15.40
CA PRO A 41 0.00 -22.31 -14.22
C PRO A 41 1.04 -21.18 -14.11
N GLU A 42 1.55 -20.68 -15.24
CA GLU A 42 2.53 -19.59 -15.25
C GLU A 42 1.86 -18.27 -14.82
N CYS A 43 0.68 -17.99 -15.38
CA CYS A 43 -0.13 -16.86 -14.96
C CYS A 43 -0.51 -16.93 -13.48
N VAL A 44 -0.93 -18.10 -12.98
CA VAL A 44 -1.28 -18.29 -11.57
C VAL A 44 -0.09 -18.01 -10.66
N THR A 45 1.09 -18.50 -11.03
CA THR A 45 2.34 -18.29 -10.29
C THR A 45 2.70 -16.80 -10.25
N LEU A 46 2.68 -16.14 -11.42
CA LEU A 46 3.00 -14.73 -11.56
C LEU A 46 2.05 -13.85 -10.74
N PHE A 47 0.73 -14.02 -10.88
CA PHE A 47 -0.23 -13.18 -10.16
C PHE A 47 -0.24 -13.45 -8.66
N THR A 48 0.07 -14.68 -8.23
CA THR A 48 0.27 -14.97 -6.80
C THR A 48 1.50 -14.24 -6.26
N TRP A 49 2.62 -14.30 -6.98
CA TRP A 49 3.83 -13.58 -6.60
C TRP A 49 3.60 -12.06 -6.54
N LEU A 50 3.00 -11.48 -7.58
CA LEU A 50 2.67 -10.05 -7.62
C LEU A 50 1.74 -9.64 -6.47
N CYS A 51 0.70 -10.42 -6.17
CA CYS A 51 -0.18 -10.14 -5.02
C CYS A 51 0.58 -10.13 -3.68
N ASN A 52 1.56 -11.03 -3.52
CA ASN A 52 2.41 -11.08 -2.33
C ASN A 52 3.37 -9.89 -2.26
N GLU A 53 3.93 -9.44 -3.38
CA GLU A 53 4.78 -8.25 -3.42
C GLU A 53 4.00 -6.98 -3.02
N GLU A 54 2.79 -6.78 -3.55
CA GLU A 54 1.97 -5.63 -3.16
C GLU A 54 1.52 -5.69 -1.68
N SER A 55 1.40 -6.88 -1.09
CA SER A 55 1.19 -7.02 0.35
C SER A 55 2.39 -6.50 1.14
N LYS A 56 3.61 -6.83 0.73
CA LYS A 56 4.84 -6.32 1.37
C LYS A 56 4.98 -4.81 1.20
N HIS A 57 4.57 -4.27 0.05
CA HIS A 57 4.52 -2.82 -0.18
C HIS A 57 3.51 -2.15 0.75
N GLU A 58 2.30 -2.72 0.87
CA GLU A 58 1.26 -2.22 1.77
C GLU A 58 1.76 -2.14 3.20
N ASP A 59 2.40 -3.20 3.71
CA ASP A 59 2.92 -3.26 5.08
C ASP A 59 3.95 -2.15 5.35
N LYS A 60 4.95 -1.99 4.47
CA LYS A 60 5.96 -0.92 4.61
C LYS A 60 5.36 0.48 4.56
N LEU A 61 4.39 0.71 3.68
CA LEU A 61 3.70 2.00 3.57
C LEU A 61 2.84 2.28 4.81
N ARG A 62 2.21 1.23 5.37
CA ARG A 62 1.38 1.31 6.57
C ARG A 62 2.22 1.58 7.81
N GLU A 63 3.37 0.92 7.96
CA GLU A 63 4.35 1.21 9.01
C GLU A 63 4.74 2.69 8.97
N LYS A 64 5.11 3.19 7.78
CA LYS A 64 5.51 4.59 7.64
C LYS A 64 4.35 5.57 7.90
N TYR A 65 3.14 5.21 7.50
CA TYR A 65 1.94 6.00 7.80
C TYR A 65 1.70 6.11 9.32
N VAL A 66 1.84 5.01 10.07
CA VAL A 66 1.70 4.99 11.53
C VAL A 66 2.78 5.85 12.19
N GLU A 67 4.05 5.71 11.79
CA GLU A 67 5.14 6.59 12.27
C GLU A 67 4.81 8.08 12.07
N LEU A 68 4.33 8.46 10.88
CA LEU A 68 3.96 9.85 10.59
C LEU A 68 2.76 10.33 11.42
N LYS A 69 1.79 9.46 11.75
CA LYS A 69 0.69 9.82 12.67
C LYS A 69 1.22 10.11 14.07
N LYS A 70 2.14 9.28 14.59
CA LYS A 70 2.79 9.48 15.90
C LYS A 70 3.50 10.81 15.97
N GLU A 71 4.33 11.11 14.97
CA GLU A 71 5.08 12.37 14.92
C GLU A 71 4.18 13.60 14.85
N LEU A 72 2.96 13.46 14.30
CA LEU A 72 1.93 14.51 14.26
C LEU A 72 1.06 14.58 15.52
N GLY A 73 1.16 13.62 16.44
CA GLY A 73 0.30 13.53 17.63
C GLY A 73 -1.16 13.19 17.30
N LEU A 74 -1.38 12.37 16.27
CA LEU A 74 -2.71 11.97 15.77
C LEU A 74 -3.04 10.51 16.12
N GLU A 75 -2.45 10.00 17.20
CA GLU A 75 -2.66 8.66 17.77
C GLU A 75 -3.24 8.75 19.17
#